data_AF-A0A382ZF24-F1
#
_entry.id   AF-A0A382ZF24-F1
#
_cell.length_a   1.000
_cell.length_b   1.000
_cell.length_c   1.000
_cell.angle_alpha   90.00
_cell.angle_beta   90.00
_cell.angle_gamma   90.00
#
_symmetry.space_group_name_H-M   'P 1'
#
loop_
_entity.id
_entity.type
_entity.pdbx_description
1 polymer ?
#
loop_
_entity_poly.entity_id
_entity_poly.type
_entity_poly.pdbx_seq_one_letter_code
_entity_poly.pdbx_strand_id
1 'polypeptide(L)'
;VGEGEISLTGEQVNLDKFVKDEGGIWSLRQIEKVRGWNNIEYGAGLSGRNTPSTGLSMNRAYIPPGGVAKAHIHVDFDVMVFLLKGSVRHEYGPGCRKSVVHSA
;
A
#
# COMPACT_ATOMS: atom_id res chain seq x y z
N VAL A 1 3.58 -1.42 17.51
CA VAL A 1 4.77 -0.66 17.07
C VAL A 1 5.00 -1.04 15.62
N GLY A 2 4.63 -0.17 14.68
CA GLY A 2 4.72 -0.50 13.24
C GLY A 2 6.18 -0.48 12.80
N GLU A 3 6.60 -1.52 12.07
CA GLU A 3 7.87 -1.53 11.35
C GLU A 3 7.93 -0.25 10.48
N GLY A 4 9.02 0.51 10.60
CA GLY A 4 9.20 1.74 9.81
C GLY A 4 9.16 1.44 8.32
N GLU A 5 8.65 2.38 7.53
CA GLU A 5 8.59 2.23 6.07
C GLU A 5 9.99 2.47 5.47
N ILE A 6 10.42 1.53 4.63
CA ILE A 6 11.80 1.43 4.17
C ILE A 6 11.82 1.52 2.64
N SER A 7 12.79 2.24 2.09
CA SER A 7 13.07 2.27 0.66
C SER A 7 13.65 0.92 0.20
N LEU A 8 13.78 0.74 -1.11
CA LEU A 8 14.51 -0.40 -1.69
C LEU A 8 15.98 -0.47 -1.25
N THR A 9 16.56 0.64 -0.79
CA THR A 9 17.94 0.75 -0.30
C THR A 9 18.06 0.56 1.21
N GLY A 10 16.95 0.33 1.92
CA GLY A 10 16.96 0.18 3.37
C GLY A 10 16.91 1.51 4.15
N GLU A 11 16.73 2.64 3.46
CA GLU A 11 16.62 3.96 4.08
C GLU A 11 15.17 4.29 4.45
N GLN A 12 14.94 4.98 5.57
CA GLN A 12 13.60 5.48 5.89
C GLN A 12 13.14 6.53 4.86
N VAL A 13 11.93 6.37 4.36
CA VAL A 13 11.35 7.29 3.37
C VAL A 13 10.50 8.35 4.05
N ASN A 14 10.84 9.63 3.87
CA ASN A 14 9.95 10.72 4.26
C ASN A 14 8.85 10.89 3.20
N LEU A 15 7.63 10.46 3.53
CA LEU A 15 6.47 10.50 2.63
C LEU A 15 5.95 11.90 2.32
N ASP A 16 6.22 12.89 3.18
CA ASP A 16 5.72 14.27 3.01
C ASP A 16 6.33 14.93 1.77
N LYS A 17 7.49 14.44 1.31
CA LYS A 17 8.14 14.91 0.08
C LYS A 17 7.31 14.68 -1.18
N PHE A 18 6.33 13.78 -1.14
CA PHE A 18 5.52 13.39 -2.29
C PHE A 18 4.12 14.03 -2.29
N VAL A 19 3.71 14.67 -1.20
CA VAL A 19 2.38 15.25 -1.03
C VAL A 19 2.48 16.76 -0.96
N LYS A 20 1.61 17.47 -1.69
CA LYS A 20 1.47 18.92 -1.61
C LYS A 20 0.13 19.29 -1.00
N ASP A 21 0.18 20.12 0.04
CA ASP A 21 -0.99 20.82 0.59
C ASP A 21 -1.23 22.10 -0.21
N GLU A 22 -2.40 22.17 -0.86
CA GLU A 22 -2.86 23.32 -1.64
C GLU A 22 -3.86 24.19 -0.85
N GLY A 23 -3.79 24.18 0.48
CA GLY A 23 -4.70 24.92 1.36
C GLY A 23 -5.99 24.15 1.66
N GLY A 24 -5.87 22.86 1.98
CA GLY A 24 -7.01 21.98 2.27
C GLY A 24 -7.27 20.90 1.21
N ILE A 25 -6.44 20.84 0.17
CA ILE A 25 -6.41 19.75 -0.81
C ILE A 25 -5.00 19.14 -0.79
N TRP A 26 -4.91 17.86 -0.43
CA TRP A 26 -3.66 17.12 -0.46
C TRP A 26 -3.53 16.37 -1.79
N SER A 27 -2.54 16.75 -2.59
CA SER A 27 -2.31 16.18 -3.89
C SER A 27 -1.05 15.31 -3.91
N LEU A 28 -1.19 14.10 -4.48
CA LEU A 28 -0.10 13.20 -4.83
C LEU A 28 -0.06 13.08 -6.35
N ARG A 29 1.12 13.25 -6.95
CA ARG A 29 1.34 13.13 -8.41
C ARG A 29 2.38 12.07 -8.75
N GLN A 30 3.41 11.96 -7.92
CA GLN A 30 4.42 10.91 -7.97
C GLN A 30 3.82 9.62 -7.41
N ILE A 31 3.51 8.69 -8.30
CA ILE A 31 2.79 7.44 -7.99
C ILE A 31 3.68 6.22 -8.20
N GLU A 32 4.92 6.41 -8.64
CA GLU A 32 5.98 5.42 -8.79
C GLU A 32 6.36 4.74 -7.47
N LYS A 33 7.15 3.68 -7.56
CA LYS A 33 7.61 2.86 -6.42
C LYS A 33 8.65 3.65 -5.62
N VAL A 34 8.36 3.92 -4.36
CA VAL A 34 9.26 4.70 -3.48
C VAL A 34 9.58 3.98 -2.17
N ARG A 35 8.79 2.97 -1.80
CA ARG A 35 8.95 2.20 -0.56
C ARG A 35 8.61 0.72 -0.76
N GLY A 36 9.12 -0.12 0.13
CA GLY A 36 8.83 -1.54 0.21
C GLY A 36 8.21 -1.89 1.55
N TRP A 37 7.24 -2.80 1.54
CA TRP A 37 6.73 -3.42 2.74
C TRP A 37 6.28 -4.83 2.44
N ASN A 38 6.58 -5.75 3.36
CA ASN A 38 6.07 -7.12 3.30
C ASN A 38 6.30 -7.80 1.94
N ASN A 39 7.52 -7.70 1.41
CA ASN A 39 7.97 -8.31 0.16
C ASN A 39 7.29 -7.78 -1.13
N ILE A 40 6.60 -6.65 -1.07
CA ILE A 40 6.07 -5.94 -2.25
C ILE A 40 6.36 -4.44 -2.17
N GLU A 41 6.24 -3.77 -3.31
CA GLU A 41 6.61 -2.36 -3.46
C GLU A 41 5.36 -1.47 -3.45
N TYR A 42 5.51 -0.22 -3.04
CA TYR A 42 4.43 0.75 -2.98
C TYR A 42 4.90 2.12 -3.46
N GLY A 43 3.94 2.91 -3.96
CA GLY A 43 4.11 4.35 -4.01
C GLY A 43 3.94 5.00 -2.63
N ALA A 44 4.08 6.33 -2.57
CA ALA A 44 3.97 7.04 -1.29
C ALA A 44 2.60 6.81 -0.63
N GLY A 45 1.52 6.90 -1.42
CA GLY A 45 0.15 6.77 -0.94
C GLY A 45 -0.32 8.03 -0.19
N LEU A 46 -1.58 8.00 0.24
CA LEU A 46 -2.21 9.03 1.05
C LEU A 46 -2.81 8.37 2.29
N SER A 47 -2.39 8.82 3.47
CA SER A 47 -2.85 8.27 4.75
C SER A 47 -2.64 9.28 5.87
N GLY A 48 -2.96 8.92 7.11
CA GLY A 48 -2.60 9.70 8.30
C GLY A 48 -1.10 9.94 8.50
N ARG A 49 -0.23 9.31 7.69
CA ARG A 49 1.22 9.56 7.70
C ARG A 49 1.63 10.88 7.04
N ASN A 50 0.89 11.33 6.03
CA ASN A 50 1.26 12.45 5.16
C ASN A 50 0.07 13.34 4.76
N THR A 51 -1.08 13.10 5.38
CA THR A 51 -2.30 13.91 5.28
C THR A 51 -3.02 13.91 6.63
N PRO A 52 -4.00 14.80 6.88
CA PRO A 52 -4.83 14.75 8.08
C PRO A 52 -5.84 13.59 8.15
N SER A 53 -5.76 12.60 7.25
CA SER A 53 -6.72 11.48 7.19
C SER A 53 -6.66 10.60 8.44
N THR A 54 -7.82 10.30 9.02
CA THR A 54 -7.96 9.43 10.20
C THR A 54 -8.67 8.10 9.91
N GLY A 55 -9.41 8.00 8.81
CA GLY A 55 -10.25 6.84 8.50
C GLY A 55 -10.06 6.24 7.11
N LEU A 56 -9.20 6.83 6.26
CA LEU A 56 -8.94 6.34 4.92
C LEU A 56 -7.43 6.31 4.64
N SER A 57 -6.97 5.18 4.10
CA SER A 57 -5.64 5.04 3.53
C SER A 57 -5.74 4.55 2.10
N MET A 58 -5.15 5.29 1.17
CA MET A 58 -5.08 4.93 -0.24
C MET A 58 -3.64 4.64 -0.61
N ASN A 59 -3.38 3.42 -1.07
CA ASN A 59 -2.05 2.96 -1.43
C ASN A 59 -2.06 2.39 -2.84
N ARG A 60 -0.96 2.57 -3.56
CA ARG A 60 -0.71 1.89 -4.82
C ARG A 60 0.39 0.86 -4.62
N ALA A 61 0.01 -0.41 -4.62
CA ALA A 61 0.93 -1.53 -4.56
C ALA A 61 1.41 -1.93 -5.96
N TYR A 62 2.67 -2.35 -6.04
CA TYR A 62 3.31 -2.92 -7.21
C TYR A 62 3.84 -4.30 -6.83
N ILE A 63 3.25 -5.32 -7.44
CA ILE A 63 3.57 -6.71 -7.17
C ILE A 63 4.20 -7.28 -8.44
N PRO A 64 5.50 -7.64 -8.45
CA PRO A 64 6.10 -8.29 -9.60
C PRO A 64 5.48 -9.68 -9.82
N PRO A 65 5.55 -10.26 -11.03
CA PRO A 65 5.16 -11.66 -11.25
C PRO A 65 5.86 -12.59 -10.26
N GLY A 66 5.08 -13.44 -9.58
CA GLY A 66 5.58 -14.33 -8.52
C GLY A 66 5.81 -13.63 -7.16
N GLY A 67 5.64 -12.32 -7.07
CA GLY A 67 5.68 -11.58 -5.80
C GLY A 67 4.54 -12.00 -4.87
N VAL A 68 4.88 -12.27 -3.62
CA VAL A 68 3.93 -12.69 -2.58
C VAL A 68 4.15 -11.87 -1.32
N ALA A 69 3.11 -11.17 -0.89
CA ALA A 69 3.10 -10.52 0.41
C ALA A 69 2.82 -11.54 1.52
N LYS A 70 3.48 -11.43 2.68
CA LYS A 70 3.20 -12.32 3.82
C LYS A 70 1.78 -12.08 4.32
N ALA A 71 1.13 -13.15 4.77
CA ALA A 71 -0.19 -13.07 5.38
C ALA A 71 -0.18 -12.13 6.61
N HIS A 72 -1.17 -11.26 6.69
CA HIS A 72 -1.37 -10.32 7.79
C HIS A 72 -2.87 -10.05 7.96
N ILE A 73 -3.23 -9.43 9.09
CA ILE A 73 -4.61 -9.11 9.45
C ILE A 73 -4.76 -7.60 9.51
N HIS A 74 -5.88 -7.10 8.99
CA HIS A 74 -6.33 -5.74 9.23
C HIS A 74 -7.25 -5.73 10.45
N VAL A 75 -6.93 -4.90 11.43
CA VAL A 75 -7.68 -4.76 12.67
C VAL A 75 -8.38 -3.41 12.63
N ASP A 76 -9.68 -3.40 12.91
CA ASP A 76 -10.54 -2.21 12.95
C ASP A 76 -10.82 -1.50 11.61
N PHE A 77 -10.48 -2.11 10.47
CA PHE A 77 -10.82 -1.58 9.14
C PHE A 77 -10.94 -2.66 8.06
N ASP A 78 -11.73 -2.34 7.02
CA ASP A 78 -11.84 -3.15 5.81
C ASP A 78 -10.76 -2.81 4.78
N VAL A 79 -10.36 -3.80 3.99
CA VAL A 79 -9.51 -3.58 2.81
C VAL A 79 -10.33 -3.65 1.52
N MET A 80 -10.17 -2.63 0.70
CA MET A 80 -10.73 -2.56 -0.64
C MET A 80 -9.60 -2.63 -1.66
N VAL A 81 -9.74 -3.49 -2.67
CA VAL A 81 -8.72 -3.70 -3.70
C VAL A 81 -9.31 -3.37 -5.06
N PHE A 82 -8.67 -2.45 -5.76
CA PHE A 82 -8.99 -2.13 -7.16
C PHE A 82 -7.75 -2.42 -8.03
N LEU A 83 -7.86 -3.40 -8.93
CA LEU A 83 -6.76 -3.76 -9.83
C LEU A 83 -6.69 -2.75 -10.99
N LEU A 84 -5.51 -2.16 -11.18
CA LEU A 84 -5.25 -1.27 -12.32
C LEU A 84 -4.71 -2.02 -13.55
N LYS A 85 -4.02 -3.15 -13.36
CA LYS A 85 -3.42 -3.96 -14.44
C LYS A 85 -3.02 -5.33 -13.92
N GLY A 86 -3.24 -6.37 -14.73
CA GLY A 86 -2.67 -7.70 -14.53
C GLY A 86 -3.60 -8.59 -13.70
N SER A 87 -3.04 -9.61 -13.04
CA SER A 87 -3.81 -10.56 -12.24
C SER A 87 -3.13 -10.83 -10.90
N VAL A 88 -3.92 -11.01 -9.85
CA VAL A 88 -3.44 -11.37 -8.51
C VAL A 88 -4.39 -12.35 -7.84
N ARG A 89 -3.80 -13.34 -7.15
CA ARG A 89 -4.52 -14.25 -6.27
C ARG A 89 -4.48 -13.71 -4.85
N HIS A 90 -5.63 -13.59 -4.22
CA HIS A 90 -5.76 -13.30 -2.80
C HIS A 90 -6.09 -14.60 -2.07
N GLU A 91 -5.35 -14.88 -0.99
CA GLU A 91 -5.61 -15.99 -0.08
C GLU A 91 -6.05 -15.41 1.27
N TYR A 92 -7.24 -15.79 1.73
CA TYR A 92 -7.94 -15.10 2.83
C TYR A 92 -8.71 -16.07 3.74
N GLY A 93 -9.27 -15.52 4.81
CA GLY A 93 -9.96 -16.27 5.86
C GLY A 93 -9.00 -17.02 6.79
N PRO A 94 -9.53 -17.79 7.75
CA PRO A 94 -8.72 -18.53 8.71
C PRO A 94 -7.66 -19.42 8.04
N GLY A 95 -6.39 -19.14 8.33
CA GLY A 95 -5.25 -19.87 7.76
C GLY A 95 -5.07 -19.73 6.25
N CYS A 96 -5.60 -18.66 5.64
CA CYS A 96 -5.51 -18.41 4.19
C CYS A 96 -6.07 -19.56 3.31
N ARG A 97 -7.07 -20.29 3.83
CA ARG A 97 -7.63 -21.49 3.18
C ARG A 97 -8.62 -21.18 2.05
N LYS A 98 -9.09 -19.93 1.94
CA LYS A 98 -9.94 -19.48 0.83
C LYS A 98 -9.08 -18.71 -0.16
N SER A 99 -9.42 -18.77 -1.45
CA SER A 99 -8.72 -18.00 -2.46
C SER A 99 -9.66 -17.44 -3.53
N VAL A 100 -9.24 -16.34 -4.13
CA VAL A 100 -9.89 -15.71 -5.29
C VAL A 100 -8.83 -15.09 -6.20
N VAL A 101 -9.04 -15.16 -7.51
CA VAL A 101 -8.18 -14.53 -8.51
C VAL A 101 -8.96 -13.38 -9.14
N HIS A 102 -8.35 -12.19 -9.14
CA HIS A 102 -8.86 -11.01 -9.85
C HIS A 102 -7.95 -10.69 -11.02
N SER A 103 -8.52 -10.12 -12.08
CA SER A 103 -7.79 -9.70 -13.28
C SER A 103 -8.35 -8.37 -13.81
N ALA A 104 -7.48 -7.51 -14.34
CA ALA A 104 -7.81 -6.24 -14.97
C ALA A 104 -6.98 -6.02 -16.25
#